data_AF-A0A7V8BF94-F1
#
_entry.id   AF-A0A7V8BF94-F1
#
_cell.length_a   1.000
_cell.length_b   1.000
_cell.length_c   1.000
_cell.angle_alpha   90.00
_cell.angle_beta   90.00
_cell.angle_gamma   90.00
#
_symmetry.space_group_name_H-M   'P 1'
#
loop_
_entity.id
_entity.type
_entity.pdbx_description
1 polymer ?
#
loop_
_entity_poly.entity_id
_entity_poly.type
_entity_poly.pdbx_seq_one_letter_code
_entity_poly.pdbx_strand_id
1 'polypeptide(L)'
;YKTSQTSDLAREIRDGLSLQLWDYLQAVRRLLYPRAEALGGLYWDLKETKKDQGLARREAIQAYLKKKPAAQAKSFMKDEDFEALEARLEAAATGILQRILRGDFSLTPAQCLGPRCEYREICRYDDKPRN
;
A
#
# COMPACT_ATOMS: atom_id res chain seq x y z
N TYR A 1 0.13 7.71 -10.66
CA TYR A 1 1.14 7.44 -11.70
C TYR A 1 2.46 7.09 -11.05
N LYS A 2 3.23 6.13 -11.60
CA LYS A 2 4.56 5.77 -11.12
C LYS A 2 5.50 5.52 -12.32
N THR A 3 6.77 5.84 -12.15
CA THR A 3 7.86 5.67 -13.13
C THR A 3 8.77 4.48 -12.81
N SER A 4 8.66 3.93 -11.60
CA SER A 4 9.35 2.71 -11.16
C SER A 4 8.58 1.48 -11.62
N GLN A 5 9.29 0.36 -11.80
CA GLN A 5 8.63 -0.93 -12.01
C GLN A 5 7.81 -1.25 -10.75
N THR A 6 6.51 -1.45 -10.91
CA THR A 6 5.56 -1.51 -9.80
C THR A 6 5.24 -2.93 -9.32
N SER A 7 6.02 -3.94 -9.74
CA SER A 7 5.71 -5.37 -9.54
C SER A 7 5.47 -5.80 -8.09
N ASP A 8 6.14 -5.13 -7.15
CA ASP A 8 6.05 -5.43 -5.72
C ASP A 8 5.04 -4.54 -4.96
N LEU A 9 4.50 -3.51 -5.61
CA LEU A 9 3.71 -2.48 -4.95
C LEU A 9 2.39 -3.02 -4.41
N ALA A 10 1.71 -3.91 -5.14
CA ALA A 10 0.52 -4.57 -4.61
C ALA A 10 0.82 -5.47 -3.40
N ARG A 11 2.02 -6.07 -3.32
CA ARG A 11 2.45 -6.82 -2.14
C ARG A 11 2.73 -5.87 -0.98
N GLU A 12 3.47 -4.79 -1.20
CA GLU A 12 3.77 -3.78 -0.18
C GLU A 12 2.52 -3.13 0.40
N ILE A 13 1.49 -2.86 -0.43
CA ILE A 13 0.18 -2.43 0.07
C ILE A 13 -0.42 -3.52 0.97
N ARG A 14 -0.50 -4.77 0.49
CA ARG A 14 -1.06 -5.88 1.29
C ARG A 14 -0.35 -6.10 2.61
N ASP A 15 0.95 -5.86 2.66
CA ASP A 15 1.76 -6.02 3.86
C ASP A 15 1.65 -4.82 4.81
N GLY A 16 1.05 -3.71 4.39
CA GLY A 16 0.95 -2.46 5.17
C GLY A 16 2.22 -1.60 5.12
N LEU A 17 3.12 -1.87 4.18
CA LEU A 17 4.36 -1.13 3.96
C LEU A 17 4.16 0.10 3.05
N SER A 18 3.12 0.07 2.20
CA SER A 18 2.75 1.18 1.33
C SER A 18 1.33 1.67 1.64
N LEU A 19 1.24 2.78 2.38
CA LEU A 19 -0.04 3.35 2.83
C LEU A 19 -0.60 4.40 1.87
N GLN A 20 0.21 4.88 0.91
CA GLN A 20 -0.12 6.03 0.04
C GLN A 20 -1.51 5.94 -0.62
N LEU A 21 -1.88 4.79 -1.22
CA LEU A 21 -3.20 4.67 -1.86
C LEU A 21 -4.34 4.65 -0.84
N TRP A 22 -4.13 4.04 0.32
CA TRP A 22 -5.14 3.98 1.36
C TRP A 22 -5.37 5.35 1.96
N ASP A 23 -4.32 6.13 2.23
CA ASP A 23 -4.44 7.51 2.71
C ASP A 23 -5.25 8.37 1.72
N TYR A 24 -4.97 8.24 0.42
CA TYR A 24 -5.72 8.94 -0.61
C TYR A 24 -7.18 8.48 -0.68
N LEU A 25 -7.43 7.18 -0.51
CA LEU A 25 -8.78 6.65 -0.46
C LEU A 25 -9.56 7.20 0.73
N GLN A 26 -8.94 7.27 1.91
CA GLN A 26 -9.54 7.88 3.10
C GLN A 26 -9.81 9.37 2.88
N ALA A 27 -8.89 10.11 2.25
CA ALA A 27 -9.10 11.53 1.93
C ALA A 27 -10.28 11.72 0.96
N VAL A 28 -10.39 10.89 -0.08
CA VAL A 28 -11.52 10.91 -1.01
C VAL A 28 -12.84 10.66 -0.27
N ARG A 29 -12.88 9.62 0.58
CA ARG A 29 -14.09 9.22 1.31
C ARG A 29 -14.51 10.21 2.39
N ARG A 30 -13.56 10.80 3.11
CA ARG A 30 -13.85 11.60 4.31
C ARG A 30 -13.93 13.09 4.01
N LEU A 31 -13.18 13.58 3.02
CA LEU A 31 -12.99 15.02 2.79
C LEU A 31 -13.53 15.47 1.44
N LEU A 32 -13.17 14.79 0.35
CA LEU A 32 -13.43 15.30 -1.00
C LEU A 32 -14.84 14.96 -1.49
N TYR A 33 -15.29 13.73 -1.27
CA TYR A 33 -16.58 13.24 -1.76
C TYR A 33 -17.29 12.37 -0.71
N PRO A 34 -17.71 12.97 0.42
CA PRO A 34 -18.26 12.21 1.57
C PRO A 34 -19.59 11.50 1.30
N ARG A 35 -20.25 11.80 0.18
CA ARG A 35 -21.50 11.14 -0.26
C ARG A 35 -21.28 10.15 -1.40
N ALA A 36 -20.05 10.02 -1.88
CA ALA A 36 -19.71 9.08 -2.94
C ALA A 36 -18.99 7.87 -2.36
N GLU A 37 -19.18 6.73 -3.01
CA GLU A 37 -18.45 5.52 -2.66
C GLU A 37 -17.09 5.50 -3.37
N ALA A 38 -16.01 5.46 -2.60
CA ALA A 38 -14.69 5.30 -3.19
C ALA A 38 -14.38 3.82 -3.42
N LEU A 39 -14.34 3.45 -4.71
CA LEU A 39 -14.20 2.07 -5.18
C LEU A 39 -12.77 1.54 -5.12
N GLY A 40 -11.79 2.42 -4.92
CA GLY A 40 -10.37 2.05 -4.85
C GLY A 40 -9.44 3.07 -5.48
N GLY A 41 -8.18 2.67 -5.65
CA GLY A 41 -7.12 3.43 -6.30
C GLY A 41 -6.18 2.52 -7.09
N LEU A 42 -5.77 2.98 -8.27
CA LEU A 42 -4.88 2.24 -9.17
C LEU A 42 -3.63 3.04 -9.48
N TYR A 43 -2.50 2.35 -9.57
CA TYR A 43 -1.30 2.90 -10.16
C TYR A 43 -1.30 2.66 -11.67
N TRP A 44 -0.93 3.71 -12.40
CA TRP A 44 -0.53 3.61 -13.80
C TRP A 44 0.98 3.55 -13.85
N ASP A 45 1.51 2.41 -14.32
CA ASP A 45 2.93 2.24 -14.63
C ASP A 45 3.22 2.88 -15.98
N LEU A 46 4.01 3.95 -15.99
CA LEU A 46 4.31 4.69 -17.22
C LEU A 46 5.31 3.97 -18.13
N LYS A 47 6.12 3.05 -17.60
CA LYS A 47 7.08 2.27 -18.39
C LYS A 47 6.42 1.10 -19.08
N GLU A 48 5.58 0.37 -18.35
CA GLU A 48 4.89 -0.82 -18.89
C GLU A 48 3.52 -0.49 -19.48
N THR A 49 3.00 0.72 -19.28
CA THR A 49 1.66 1.16 -19.71
C THR A 49 0.52 0.29 -19.18
N LYS A 50 0.67 -0.21 -17.94
CA LYS A 50 -0.27 -1.12 -17.28
C LYS A 50 -0.94 -0.51 -16.04
N LYS A 51 -2.13 -1.02 -15.73
CA LYS A 51 -2.98 -0.69 -14.56
C LYS A 51 -3.33 -1.95 -13.75
N ASP A 52 -2.34 -2.71 -13.30
CA ASP A 52 -2.55 -3.96 -12.56
C ASP A 52 -2.12 -3.90 -11.08
N GLN A 53 -1.60 -2.74 -10.64
CA GLN A 53 -1.20 -2.47 -9.26
C GLN A 53 -2.13 -1.48 -8.59
N GLY A 54 -2.38 -1.69 -7.30
CA GLY A 54 -3.26 -0.86 -6.49
C GLY A 54 -4.21 -1.69 -5.64
N LEU A 55 -5.34 -1.08 -5.30
CA LEU A 55 -6.35 -1.63 -4.41
C LEU A 55 -7.74 -1.15 -4.89
N ALA A 56 -8.59 -2.07 -5.37
CA ALA A 56 -9.94 -1.75 -5.85
C ALA A 56 -10.94 -2.88 -5.58
N ARG A 57 -12.17 -2.49 -5.25
CA ARG A 57 -13.35 -3.37 -5.12
C ARG A 57 -13.75 -3.91 -6.48
N ARG A 58 -13.59 -5.22 -6.69
CA ARG A 58 -13.78 -5.86 -8.00
C ARG A 58 -15.23 -5.78 -8.45
N GLU A 59 -16.16 -6.09 -7.56
CA GLU A 59 -17.59 -6.15 -7.85
C GLU A 59 -18.11 -4.74 -8.19
N ALA A 60 -17.81 -3.76 -7.34
CA ALA A 60 -18.29 -2.39 -7.52
C ALA A 60 -17.68 -1.71 -8.76
N ILE A 61 -16.38 -1.90 -9.02
CA ILE A 61 -15.72 -1.26 -10.18
C ILE A 61 -16.14 -1.88 -11.51
N GLN A 62 -16.59 -3.14 -11.51
CA GLN A 62 -17.04 -3.85 -12.71
C GLN A 62 -18.20 -3.13 -13.40
N ALA A 63 -19.08 -2.48 -12.64
CA ALA A 63 -20.20 -1.70 -13.16
C ALA A 63 -19.74 -0.51 -14.04
N TYR A 64 -18.50 -0.04 -13.86
CA TYR A 64 -17.95 1.14 -14.53
C TYR A 64 -16.92 0.80 -15.62
N LEU A 65 -16.51 -0.47 -15.74
CA LEU A 65 -15.52 -0.90 -16.73
C LEU A 65 -16.18 -1.52 -17.96
N LYS A 66 -15.75 -1.08 -19.15
CA LYS A 66 -16.20 -1.64 -20.44
C LYS A 66 -15.80 -3.10 -20.65
N LYS A 67 -14.75 -3.57 -19.96
CA LYS A 67 -14.23 -4.94 -20.01
C LYS A 67 -13.97 -5.42 -18.59
N LYS A 68 -14.25 -6.71 -18.32
CA LYS A 68 -13.89 -7.32 -17.04
C LYS A 68 -12.39 -7.20 -16.80
N PRO A 69 -11.94 -6.78 -15.59
CA PRO A 69 -10.55 -6.90 -15.20
C PRO A 69 -10.06 -8.33 -15.45
N ALA A 70 -8.82 -8.45 -15.89
CA ALA A 70 -8.20 -9.76 -16.05
C ALA A 70 -8.20 -10.48 -14.70
N ALA A 71 -8.48 -11.79 -14.66
CA ALA A 71 -8.59 -12.54 -13.41
C ALA A 71 -7.32 -12.45 -12.54
N GLN A 72 -6.16 -12.35 -13.21
CA GLN A 72 -4.82 -12.19 -12.65
C GLN A 72 -4.47 -10.77 -12.19
N ALA A 73 -5.35 -9.78 -12.40
CA ALA A 73 -5.10 -8.41 -12.01
C ALA A 73 -5.17 -8.29 -10.48
N LYS A 74 -3.99 -8.22 -9.87
CA LYS A 74 -3.77 -8.28 -8.41
C LYS A 74 -4.38 -7.10 -7.65
N SER A 75 -4.70 -6.02 -8.35
CA SER A 75 -5.30 -4.80 -7.80
C SER A 75 -6.81 -4.90 -7.56
N PHE A 76 -7.51 -5.85 -8.19
CA PHE A 76 -8.96 -6.01 -8.06
C PHE A 76 -9.27 -7.17 -7.12
N MET A 77 -9.88 -6.86 -5.98
CA MET A 77 -10.10 -7.78 -4.86
C MET A 77 -11.60 -7.95 -4.63
N LYS A 78 -12.01 -9.08 -4.06
CA LYS A 78 -13.39 -9.22 -3.57
C LYS A 78 -13.64 -8.21 -2.46
N ASP A 79 -14.87 -7.78 -2.29
CA ASP A 79 -15.24 -6.82 -1.24
C ASP A 79 -14.81 -7.25 0.16
N GLU A 80 -14.95 -8.53 0.51
CA GLU A 80 -14.51 -9.11 1.79
C GLU A 80 -12.99 -8.98 1.99
N ASP A 81 -12.21 -9.31 0.95
CA ASP A 81 -10.75 -9.20 0.97
C ASP A 81 -10.30 -7.74 1.06
N PHE A 82 -11.06 -6.84 0.41
CA PHE A 82 -10.83 -5.41 0.43
C PHE A 82 -11.03 -4.86 1.85
N GLU A 83 -12.13 -5.21 2.51
CA GLU A 83 -12.45 -4.76 3.87
C GLU A 83 -11.44 -5.28 4.89
N ALA A 84 -11.04 -6.55 4.79
CA ALA A 84 -9.99 -7.11 5.63
C ALA A 84 -8.65 -6.37 5.44
N LEU A 85 -8.32 -6.01 4.20
CA LEU A 85 -7.13 -5.23 3.90
C LEU A 85 -7.24 -3.79 4.45
N GLU A 86 -8.40 -3.14 4.33
CA GLU A 86 -8.61 -1.80 4.91
C GLU A 86 -8.36 -1.78 6.41
N ALA A 87 -8.91 -2.75 7.14
CA ALA A 87 -8.70 -2.86 8.59
C ALA A 87 -7.21 -3.06 8.92
N ARG A 88 -6.49 -3.87 8.13
CA ARG A 88 -5.05 -4.07 8.29
C ARG A 88 -4.26 -2.78 8.03
N LEU A 89 -4.61 -2.03 6.99
CA LEU A 89 -3.95 -0.77 6.64
C LEU A 89 -4.19 0.31 7.71
N GLU A 90 -5.41 0.38 8.25
CA GLU A 90 -5.74 1.26 9.37
C GLU A 90 -4.95 0.90 10.63
N ALA A 91 -4.85 -0.39 10.94
CA ALA A 91 -4.06 -0.87 12.07
C ALA A 91 -2.57 -0.56 11.87
N ALA A 92 -2.02 -0.70 10.66
CA ALA A 92 -0.64 -0.35 10.35
C ALA A 92 -0.38 1.16 10.52
N ALA A 93 -1.24 2.01 9.96
CA ALA A 93 -1.12 3.46 10.08
C ALA A 93 -1.21 3.92 11.55
N THR A 94 -2.20 3.40 12.28
CA THR A 94 -2.39 3.71 13.71
C THR A 94 -1.22 3.20 14.55
N GLY A 95 -0.73 1.99 14.26
CA GLY A 95 0.44 1.41 14.93
C GLY A 95 1.70 2.27 14.76
N ILE A 96 1.96 2.75 13.54
CA ILE A 96 3.07 3.66 13.24
C ILE A 96 2.92 4.96 14.05
N LEU A 97 1.75 5.59 14.00
CA LEU A 97 1.48 6.84 14.73
C LEU A 97 1.66 6.67 16.25
N GLN A 98 1.13 5.60 16.82
CA GLN A 98 1.23 5.33 18.26
C GLN A 98 2.68 5.15 18.71
N ARG A 99 3.52 4.48 17.91
CA ARG A 99 4.95 4.34 18.21
C ARG A 99 5.65 5.71 18.20
N ILE A 100 5.40 6.52 17.18
CA ILE A 100 5.95 7.88 17.08
C ILE A 100 5.55 8.73 18.29
N LEU A 101 4.26 8.73 18.65
CA LEU A 101 3.75 9.52 19.78
C LEU A 101 4.33 9.09 21.14
N ARG A 102 4.75 7.82 21.27
CA ARG A 102 5.41 7.30 22.47
C ARG A 102 6.93 7.50 22.48
N GLY A 103 7.49 8.10 21.43
CA GLY A 103 8.94 8.23 21.25
C GLY A 103 9.65 6.90 20.96
N ASP A 104 8.93 5.88 20.49
CA ASP A 104 9.53 4.61 20.08
C ASP A 104 10.10 4.72 18.66
N PHE A 105 11.41 4.91 18.59
CA PHE A 105 12.21 4.90 17.36
C PHE A 105 13.15 3.69 17.30
N SER A 106 12.80 2.58 17.96
CA SER A 106 13.63 1.38 17.99
C SER A 106 13.89 0.86 16.57
N LEU A 107 15.16 0.54 16.27
CA LEU A 107 15.56 0.00 14.98
C LEU A 107 15.24 -1.50 14.92
N THR A 108 14.07 -1.82 14.37
CA THR A 108 13.63 -3.20 14.09
C THR A 108 13.37 -3.41 12.60
N PRO A 109 14.35 -3.14 11.71
CA PRO A 109 14.15 -3.38 10.28
C PRO A 109 14.06 -4.89 10.02
N ALA A 110 13.04 -5.33 9.27
CA ALA A 110 12.94 -6.73 8.83
C ALA A 110 14.05 -7.11 7.84
N GLN A 111 14.62 -6.12 7.15
CA GLN A 111 15.75 -6.27 6.23
C GLN A 111 16.48 -4.93 6.08
N CYS A 112 17.78 -4.97 5.78
CA CYS A 112 18.55 -3.77 5.47
C CYS A 112 18.13 -3.19 4.10
N LEU A 113 17.82 -1.90 4.05
CA LEU A 113 17.51 -1.19 2.79
C LEU A 113 18.76 -0.85 1.96
N GLY A 114 19.95 -1.12 2.50
CA GLY A 114 21.23 -0.95 1.81
C GLY A 114 21.47 0.50 1.38
N PRO A 115 21.99 0.74 0.15
CA PRO A 115 22.26 2.09 -0.37
C PRO A 115 21.04 3.01 -0.46
N ARG A 116 19.81 2.47 -0.36
CA ARG A 116 18.57 3.26 -0.39
C ARG A 116 18.26 3.95 0.94
N CYS A 117 18.97 3.60 2.02
CA CYS A 117 18.83 4.24 3.32
C CYS A 117 20.02 5.14 3.62
N GLU A 118 19.77 6.45 3.71
CA GLU A 118 20.79 7.46 4.05
C GLU A 118 21.34 7.27 5.47
N TYR A 119 20.58 6.62 6.35
CA TYR A 119 20.93 6.40 7.74
C TYR A 119 21.61 5.04 8.00
N ARG A 120 22.02 4.32 6.96
CA ARG A 120 22.65 2.99 7.08
C ARG A 120 23.91 2.99 7.96
N GLU A 121 24.63 4.10 8.02
CA GLU A 121 25.88 4.23 8.78
C GLU A 121 25.64 4.53 10.26
N ILE A 122 24.47 5.11 10.59
CA ILE A 122 24.11 5.44 11.97
C ILE A 122 23.22 4.38 12.63
N CYS A 123 22.50 3.58 11.83
CA CYS A 123 21.54 2.61 12.36
C CYS A 123 22.20 1.39 13.03
N ARG A 124 23.49 1.15 12.77
CA ARG A 124 24.26 0.02 13.33
C ARG A 124 23.55 -1.34 13.15
N TYR A 125 22.75 -1.48 12.10
CA TYR A 125 22.13 -2.75 11.75
C TYR A 125 23.22 -3.74 11.38
N ASP A 126 23.34 -4.82 12.15
CA ASP A 126 24.30 -5.89 11.90
C ASP A 126 23.56 -7.06 11.25
N ASP A 127 23.92 -7.35 10.00
CA ASP A 127 23.31 -8.44 9.21
C ASP A 127 23.89 -9.81 9.57
N LYS A 128 24.91 -9.85 10.44
CA LYS A 128 25.47 -11.11 10.93
C LYS A 128 24.61 -11.66 12.08
N PRO A 129 24.22 -12.95 12.05
CA PRO A 129 23.66 -13.57 13.24
C PRO A 129 24.69 -13.44 14.37
N ARG A 130 24.25 -12.98 15.54
CA ARG A 130 25.09 -13.00 16.74
C ARG A 130 25.31 -14.47 17.09
N ASN A 131 26.55 -14.94 16.90
CA ASN A 131 27.02 -16.25 17.37
C ASN A 131 26.86 -16.36 18.89
#